data_AF-A0AAV2RRL7-F1
#
_entry.id   AF-A0AAV2RRL7-F1
#
_cell.length_a   1.000
_cell.length_b   1.000
_cell.length_c   1.000
_cell.angle_alpha   90.00
_cell.angle_beta   90.00
_cell.angle_gamma   90.00
#
_symmetry.space_group_name_H-M   'P 1'
#
loop_
_entity.id
_entity.type
_entity.pdbx_description
1 polymer ?
#
loop_
_entity_poly.entity_id
_entity_poly.type
_entity_poly.pdbx_seq_one_letter_code
_entity_poly.pdbx_strand_id
1 'polypeptide(L)'
;MNNLLSNMNAPEPTVILTGDFNFPFVKWTKGAHNGCRWEINSSSTTLDEKAQFLKLTEVVDKYNLVQAIEEPTRERNTLDLVFTNDISIFAHIEVLKSSLSDHHQIEVTTNFKTNNRDINNETPNYGGETDFWQLNFHNDNVSWSTINKEINDIPWHILF
;
A
#
# COMPACT_ATOMS: atom_id res chain seq x y z
N MET A 1 14.29 -3.93 5.32
CA MET A 1 14.06 -2.49 5.10
C MET A 1 15.35 -1.68 5.14
N ASN A 2 16.06 -1.61 6.28
CA ASN A 2 17.29 -0.80 6.40
C ASN A 2 18.36 -1.05 5.34
N ASN A 3 18.68 -2.32 5.03
CA ASN A 3 19.69 -2.65 4.03
C ASN A 3 19.30 -2.22 2.60
N LEU A 4 18.00 -2.13 2.30
CA LEU A 4 17.51 -1.71 1.00
C LEU A 4 17.64 -0.19 0.85
N LEU A 5 17.23 0.54 1.89
CA LEU A 5 17.30 2.01 1.92
C LEU A 5 18.75 2.52 2.10
N SER A 6 19.64 1.77 2.75
CA SER A 6 21.05 2.17 2.92
C SER A 6 21.88 2.16 1.65
N ASN A 7 21.43 1.44 0.62
CA ASN A 7 22.18 1.24 -0.63
C ASN A 7 21.70 2.17 -1.75
N MET A 8 20.88 3.16 -1.43
CA MET A 8 20.39 4.12 -2.41
C MET A 8 21.52 5.06 -2.84
N ASN A 9 21.76 5.15 -4.15
CA ASN A 9 22.75 6.07 -4.72
C ASN A 9 22.23 7.51 -4.65
N ALA A 10 23.15 8.47 -4.48
CA ALA A 10 22.82 9.88 -4.55
C ALA A 10 22.65 10.38 -6.01
N PRO A 11 21.74 11.33 -6.29
CA PRO A 11 20.74 11.88 -5.35
C PRO A 11 19.73 10.80 -4.95
N GLU A 12 19.32 10.81 -3.67
CA GLU A 12 18.41 9.79 -3.14
C GLU A 12 17.13 9.71 -4.00
N PRO A 13 16.70 8.51 -4.41
CA PRO A 13 15.50 8.36 -5.21
C PRO A 13 14.26 8.69 -4.37
N THR A 14 13.19 9.09 -5.04
CA THR A 14 11.87 9.12 -4.40
C THR A 14 11.43 7.67 -4.12
N VAL A 15 11.08 7.39 -2.87
CA VAL A 15 10.65 6.08 -2.39
C VAL A 15 9.17 6.12 -2.07
N ILE A 16 8.44 5.08 -2.48
CA ILE A 16 7.11 4.77 -1.98
C ILE A 16 7.19 3.38 -1.35
N LEU A 17 6.89 3.29 -0.06
CA LEU A 17 6.87 2.05 0.71
C LEU A 17 5.44 1.80 1.17
N THR A 18 4.87 0.66 0.79
CA THR A 18 3.50 0.29 1.14
C THR A 18 3.40 -1.15 1.61
N GLY A 19 2.34 -1.47 2.34
CA GLY A 19 1.99 -2.83 2.73
C GLY A 19 1.21 -2.87 4.03
N ASP A 20 0.81 -4.07 4.45
CA ASP A 20 0.23 -4.33 5.76
C ASP A 20 1.33 -4.40 6.83
N PHE A 21 1.36 -3.43 7.73
CA PHE A 21 2.31 -3.37 8.84
C PHE A 21 1.74 -3.96 10.14
N ASN A 22 0.43 -4.21 10.19
CA ASN A 22 -0.27 -4.87 11.28
C ASN A 22 -0.01 -4.28 12.69
N PHE A 23 -0.12 -2.95 12.82
CA PHE A 23 0.00 -2.24 14.10
C PHE A 23 -1.36 -1.67 14.57
N PRO A 24 -2.31 -2.51 15.02
CA PRO A 24 -3.67 -2.07 15.37
C PRO A 24 -3.75 -1.15 16.59
N PHE A 25 -2.69 -1.09 17.40
CA PHE A 25 -2.59 -0.22 18.57
C PHE A 25 -2.08 1.19 18.24
N VAL A 26 -1.74 1.46 16.98
CA VAL A 26 -1.29 2.78 16.52
C VAL A 26 -2.45 3.51 15.88
N LYS A 27 -2.78 4.67 16.42
CA LYS A 27 -3.75 5.58 15.82
C LYS A 27 -3.01 6.60 14.97
N TRP A 28 -3.35 6.65 13.69
CA TRP A 28 -2.86 7.65 12.75
C TRP A 28 -3.83 8.83 12.70
N THR A 29 -3.29 10.03 12.64
CA THR A 29 -4.07 11.27 12.51
C THR A 29 -3.35 12.23 11.57
N LYS A 30 -4.10 12.96 10.76
CA LYS A 30 -3.56 13.91 9.79
C LYS A 30 -2.80 15.01 10.53
N GLY A 31 -1.53 15.14 10.16
CA GLY A 31 -0.63 16.18 10.65
C GLY A 31 -0.55 17.37 9.71
N ALA A 32 0.51 18.16 9.90
CA ALA A 32 0.85 19.22 8.98
C ALA A 32 1.42 18.66 7.67
N HIS A 33 1.35 19.46 6.60
CA HIS A 33 1.99 19.15 5.31
C HIS A 33 1.59 17.81 4.68
N ASN A 34 0.33 17.39 4.87
CA ASN A 34 -0.25 16.15 4.30
C ASN A 34 0.40 14.84 4.78
N GLY A 35 1.26 14.87 5.80
CA GLY A 35 1.74 13.67 6.47
C GLY A 35 0.91 13.35 7.71
N CYS A 36 0.88 12.09 8.12
CA CYS A 36 0.23 11.64 9.34
C CYS A 36 1.18 11.65 10.55
N ARG A 37 0.59 11.87 11.71
CA ARG A 37 1.19 11.67 13.04
C ARG A 37 0.61 10.40 13.64
N TRP A 38 1.30 9.83 14.61
CA TRP A 38 0.88 8.60 15.27
C TRP A 38 0.80 8.78 16.79
N GLU A 39 -0.11 8.01 17.40
CA GLU A 39 -0.25 7.87 18.85
C GLU A 39 -0.41 6.39 19.19
N ILE A 40 0.29 5.92 20.23
CA ILE A 40 0.19 4.53 20.70
C ILE A 40 -0.88 4.42 21.77
N ASN A 41 -1.89 3.58 21.53
CA ASN A 41 -2.80 3.13 22.57
C ASN A 41 -2.12 2.07 23.44
N SER A 42 -1.53 2.52 24.54
CA SER A 42 -0.76 1.65 25.44
C SER A 42 -1.60 0.56 26.13
N SER A 43 -2.93 0.68 26.12
CA SER A 43 -3.83 -0.33 26.72
C SER A 43 -4.07 -1.56 25.84
N SER A 44 -3.69 -1.50 24.56
CA SER A 44 -4.01 -2.51 23.55
C SER A 44 -2.76 -3.09 22.88
N THR A 45 -1.60 -3.05 23.52
CA THR A 45 -0.32 -3.50 22.95
C THR A 45 0.58 -4.14 23.99
N THR A 46 1.41 -5.07 23.54
CA THR A 46 2.50 -5.67 24.30
C THR A 46 3.78 -4.83 24.21
N LEU A 47 4.75 -5.12 25.09
CA LEU A 47 6.07 -4.47 25.04
C LEU A 47 6.81 -4.77 23.73
N ASP A 48 6.69 -5.99 23.21
CA ASP A 48 7.39 -6.42 22.00
C ASP A 48 6.80 -5.75 20.75
N GLU A 49 5.48 -5.69 20.63
CA GLU A 49 4.79 -4.97 19.54
C GLU A 49 5.17 -3.49 19.54
N LYS A 50 5.17 -2.85 20.71
CA LYS A 50 5.62 -1.47 20.85
C LYS A 50 7.08 -1.31 20.41
N ALA A 51 7.97 -2.22 20.78
CA ALA A 51 9.37 -2.19 20.37
C ALA A 51 9.52 -2.37 18.85
N GLN A 52 8.70 -3.21 18.21
CA GLN A 52 8.69 -3.38 16.76
C GLN A 52 8.26 -2.09 16.05
N PHE A 53 7.18 -1.45 16.52
CA PHE A 53 6.73 -0.18 15.96
C PHE A 53 7.78 0.93 16.14
N LEU A 54 8.42 1.02 17.30
CA LEU A 54 9.49 2.00 17.53
C LEU A 54 10.68 1.80 16.59
N LYS A 55 11.06 0.54 16.31
CA LYS A 55 12.07 0.25 15.29
C LYS A 55 11.64 0.70 13.90
N LEU A 56 10.37 0.55 13.53
CA LEU A 56 9.85 1.12 12.28
C LEU A 56 10.02 2.64 12.28
N THR A 57 9.64 3.33 13.37
CA THR A 57 9.77 4.80 13.46
C THR A 57 11.21 5.28 13.32
N GLU A 58 12.19 4.55 13.88
CA GLU A 58 13.61 4.87 13.69
C GLU A 58 14.03 4.82 12.21
N VAL A 59 13.50 3.86 11.44
CA VAL A 59 13.78 3.77 10.00
C VAL A 59 13.07 4.89 9.24
N VAL A 60 11.80 5.13 9.57
CA VAL A 60 11.00 6.20 8.95
C VAL A 60 11.68 7.55 9.14
N ASP A 61 12.09 7.88 10.36
CA ASP A 61 12.78 9.13 10.67
C ASP A 61 14.16 9.21 9.98
N LYS A 62 14.94 8.13 10.00
CA LYS A 62 16.27 8.09 9.39
C LYS A 62 16.25 8.41 7.89
N TYR A 63 15.22 7.95 7.18
CA TYR A 63 15.10 8.13 5.73
C TYR A 63 14.06 9.19 5.34
N ASN A 64 13.68 10.05 6.29
CA ASN A 64 12.71 11.14 6.10
C ASN A 64 11.39 10.68 5.45
N LEU A 65 10.94 9.47 5.78
CA LEU A 65 9.69 8.95 5.28
C LEU A 65 8.53 9.57 6.07
N VAL A 66 7.44 9.89 5.38
CA VAL A 66 6.19 10.37 5.96
C VAL A 66 5.06 9.43 5.58
N GLN A 67 4.20 9.10 6.54
CA GLN A 67 3.02 8.27 6.31
C GLN A 67 1.89 9.16 5.73
N ALA A 68 1.14 8.66 4.74
CA ALA A 68 0.23 9.48 3.93
C ALA A 68 -1.28 9.31 4.19
N ILE A 69 -1.72 8.29 4.95
CA ILE A 69 -3.16 7.98 5.15
C ILE A 69 -3.53 7.82 6.62
N GLU A 70 -4.69 8.33 7.01
CA GLU A 70 -5.21 8.19 8.39
C GLU A 70 -6.46 7.29 8.45
N GLU A 71 -7.04 7.00 7.29
CA GLU A 71 -8.28 6.28 7.16
C GLU A 71 -8.12 4.82 7.57
N PRO A 72 -9.13 4.20 8.22
CA PRO A 72 -9.10 2.78 8.52
C PRO A 72 -8.98 1.94 7.24
N THR A 73 -8.01 1.04 7.21
CA THR A 73 -7.78 0.10 6.12
C THR A 73 -8.27 -1.30 6.46
N ARG A 74 -8.56 -1.58 7.74
CA ARG A 74 -9.29 -2.78 8.17
C ARG A 74 -10.15 -2.45 9.38
N GLU A 75 -11.45 -2.65 9.27
CA GLU A 75 -12.43 -2.28 10.30
C GLU A 75 -12.25 -0.82 10.80
N ARG A 76 -11.67 -0.64 11.99
CA ARG A 76 -11.43 0.67 12.63
C ARG A 76 -9.95 1.03 12.73
N ASN A 77 -9.06 0.18 12.20
CA ASN A 77 -7.62 0.35 12.30
C ASN A 77 -7.00 0.66 10.93
N THR A 78 -5.93 1.45 10.93
CA THR A 78 -5.09 1.69 9.76
C THR A 78 -3.87 0.78 9.86
N LEU A 79 -3.94 -0.38 9.21
CA LEU A 79 -2.91 -1.43 9.25
C LEU A 79 -2.02 -1.37 8.01
N ASP A 80 -2.64 -1.21 6.86
CA ASP A 80 -1.96 -0.89 5.62
C ASP A 80 -1.48 0.56 5.65
N LEU A 81 -0.17 0.78 5.44
CA LEU A 81 0.45 2.10 5.50
C LEU A 81 1.11 2.45 4.17
N VAL A 82 1.13 3.74 3.86
CA VAL A 82 1.81 4.30 2.68
C VAL A 82 2.81 5.34 3.17
N PHE A 83 4.10 5.05 2.99
CA PHE A 83 5.21 5.92 3.35
C PHE A 83 5.91 6.47 2.11
N THR A 84 6.39 7.71 2.16
CA THR A 84 7.25 8.29 1.12
C THR A 84 8.20 9.33 1.68
N ASN A 85 9.37 9.52 1.05
CA ASN A 85 10.27 10.65 1.37
C ASN A 85 9.91 11.94 0.61
N ASP A 86 8.92 11.90 -0.29
CA ASP A 86 8.41 13.08 -0.99
C ASP A 86 6.89 12.98 -1.14
N ILE A 87 6.16 13.57 -0.18
CA ILE A 87 4.69 13.56 -0.18
C ILE A 87 4.09 14.25 -1.43
N SER A 88 4.84 15.11 -2.10
CA SER A 88 4.37 15.79 -3.31
C SER A 88 4.26 14.86 -4.52
N ILE A 89 4.83 13.65 -4.43
CA ILE A 89 4.67 12.63 -5.46
C ILE A 89 3.23 12.16 -5.61
N PHE A 90 2.43 12.24 -4.54
CA PHE A 90 1.03 11.83 -4.54
C PHE A 90 0.15 12.96 -5.09
N ALA A 91 -0.42 12.73 -6.27
CA ALA A 91 -1.44 13.59 -6.85
C ALA A 91 -2.81 13.34 -6.21
N HIS A 92 -3.09 12.08 -5.87
CA HIS A 92 -4.30 11.66 -5.20
C HIS A 92 -4.06 10.37 -4.40
N ILE A 93 -4.74 10.24 -3.25
CA ILE A 93 -4.75 9.02 -2.45
C ILE A 93 -6.16 8.82 -1.88
N GLU A 94 -6.68 7.61 -1.99
CA GLU A 94 -8.01 7.25 -1.52
C GLU A 94 -8.02 5.85 -0.91
N VAL A 95 -8.80 5.67 0.16
CA VAL A 95 -9.06 4.36 0.79
C VAL A 95 -10.48 3.93 0.46
N LEU A 96 -10.60 2.90 -0.36
CA LEU A 96 -11.85 2.37 -0.88
C LEU A 96 -12.24 1.08 -0.18
N LYS A 97 -13.49 0.99 0.26
CA LYS A 97 -13.99 -0.24 0.87
C LYS A 97 -14.00 -1.38 -0.16
N SER A 98 -13.33 -2.48 0.17
CA SER A 98 -13.38 -3.71 -0.63
C SER A 98 -14.61 -4.54 -0.27
N SER A 99 -15.21 -5.17 -1.28
CA SER A 99 -16.22 -6.22 -1.11
C SER A 99 -15.61 -7.63 -1.12
N LEU A 100 -14.32 -7.74 -1.46
CA LEU A 100 -13.61 -9.01 -1.68
C LEU A 100 -12.60 -9.33 -0.58
N SER A 101 -12.34 -8.38 0.33
CA SER A 101 -11.39 -8.50 1.44
C SER A 101 -11.94 -7.79 2.66
N ASP A 102 -11.51 -8.20 3.84
CA ASP A 102 -11.72 -7.46 5.08
C ASP A 102 -10.78 -6.24 5.19
N HIS A 103 -9.74 -6.18 4.36
CA HIS A 103 -8.95 -4.97 4.11
C HIS A 103 -9.58 -4.11 3.00
N HIS A 104 -9.52 -2.80 3.16
CA HIS A 104 -9.86 -1.80 2.18
C HIS A 104 -8.72 -1.64 1.16
N GLN A 105 -9.07 -1.31 -0.08
CA GLN A 105 -8.12 -1.02 -1.14
C GLN A 105 -7.59 0.41 -0.98
N ILE A 106 -6.27 0.60 -1.13
CA ILE A 106 -5.67 1.93 -1.19
C ILE A 106 -5.32 2.22 -2.64
N GLU A 107 -5.89 3.27 -3.20
CA GLU A 107 -5.55 3.76 -4.54
C GLU A 107 -4.65 4.99 -4.44
N VAL A 108 -3.49 4.93 -5.08
CA VAL A 108 -2.50 6.01 -5.09
C VAL A 108 -2.24 6.43 -6.53
N THR A 109 -2.55 7.69 -6.86
CA THR A 109 -2.15 8.31 -8.12
C THR A 109 -0.91 9.15 -7.89
N THR A 110 0.16 8.88 -8.66
CA THR A 110 1.41 9.62 -8.57
C THR A 110 1.59 10.58 -9.75
N ASN A 111 2.35 11.66 -9.54
CA ASN A 111 2.82 12.54 -10.61
C ASN A 111 4.16 12.06 -11.22
N PHE A 112 4.56 10.82 -10.92
CA PHE A 112 5.81 10.23 -11.38
C PHE A 112 5.80 10.12 -12.91
N LYS A 113 6.83 10.69 -13.55
CA LYS A 113 6.99 10.66 -14.99
C LYS A 113 8.00 9.58 -15.35
N THR A 114 7.53 8.51 -15.99
CA THR A 114 8.44 7.57 -16.66
C THR A 114 8.94 8.20 -17.95
N ASN A 115 10.25 8.25 -18.14
CA ASN A 115 10.78 8.36 -19.50
C ASN A 115 10.52 6.99 -20.16
N ASN A 116 9.84 6.96 -21.30
CA ASN A 116 9.46 5.75 -22.07
C ASN A 116 10.63 4.84 -22.51
N ARG A 117 11.83 4.96 -21.94
CA ARG A 117 13.06 4.28 -22.38
C ARG A 117 13.38 2.98 -21.65
N ASP A 118 12.76 2.70 -20.50
CA ASP A 118 13.11 1.54 -19.66
C ASP A 118 11.92 0.62 -19.31
N ILE A 119 10.88 0.56 -20.15
CA ILE A 119 9.96 -0.60 -20.11
C ILE A 119 10.69 -1.74 -20.82
N ASN A 120 11.67 -2.33 -20.14
CA ASN A 120 12.12 -3.66 -20.50
C ASN A 120 10.92 -4.58 -20.32
N ASN A 121 10.47 -5.22 -21.40
CA ASN A 121 9.43 -6.26 -21.39
C ASN A 121 9.89 -7.54 -20.65
N GLU A 122 10.70 -7.41 -19.61
CA GLU A 122 11.02 -8.51 -18.72
C GLU A 122 9.82 -8.68 -17.80
N THR A 123 8.95 -9.61 -18.16
CA THR A 123 7.96 -10.18 -17.26
C THR A 123 8.68 -10.59 -15.98
N PRO A 124 8.41 -9.95 -14.84
CA PRO A 124 9.11 -10.29 -13.62
C PRO A 124 8.72 -11.72 -13.23
N ASN A 125 9.74 -12.57 -13.07
CA ASN A 125 9.57 -13.98 -12.73
C ASN A 125 9.22 -14.11 -11.23
N TYR A 126 8.00 -13.71 -10.87
CA TYR A 126 7.45 -13.93 -9.54
C TYR A 126 6.89 -15.35 -9.48
N GLY A 127 7.58 -16.23 -8.77
CA GLY A 127 7.14 -17.61 -8.56
C GLY A 127 5.83 -17.66 -7.77
N GLY A 128 4.78 -18.17 -8.41
CA GLY A 128 3.47 -18.47 -7.82
C GLY A 128 2.34 -18.23 -8.82
N GLU A 129 1.56 -19.26 -9.16
CA GLU A 129 0.51 -19.20 -10.19
C GLU A 129 -0.79 -18.47 -9.78
N THR A 130 -0.83 -17.66 -8.70
CA THR A 130 -2.11 -17.16 -8.16
C THR A 130 -2.05 -15.78 -7.47
N ASP A 131 -1.26 -14.82 -7.94
CA ASP A 131 -1.23 -13.48 -7.33
C ASP A 131 -1.93 -12.43 -8.19
N PHE A 132 -2.69 -11.53 -7.54
CA PHE A 132 -3.44 -10.42 -8.16
C PHE A 132 -2.59 -9.55 -9.10
N TRP A 133 -1.28 -9.49 -8.87
CA TRP A 133 -0.32 -8.75 -9.70
C TRP A 133 -0.17 -9.28 -11.13
N GLN A 134 -0.56 -10.54 -11.39
CA GLN A 134 -0.53 -11.14 -12.73
C GLN A 134 -1.75 -10.76 -13.58
N LEU A 135 -2.77 -10.18 -12.95
CA LEU A 135 -4.00 -9.79 -13.64
C LEU A 135 -3.79 -8.46 -14.36
N ASN A 136 -3.30 -8.54 -15.59
CA ASN A 136 -3.27 -7.40 -16.49
C ASN A 136 -4.63 -7.22 -17.17
N PHE A 137 -5.58 -6.65 -16.45
CA PHE A 137 -6.93 -6.32 -16.94
C PHE A 137 -6.94 -5.33 -18.12
N HIS A 138 -5.82 -4.64 -18.36
CA HIS A 138 -5.68 -3.68 -19.46
C HIS A 138 -5.08 -4.29 -20.73
N ASN A 139 -4.81 -5.59 -20.76
CA ASN A 139 -4.33 -6.25 -21.97
C ASN A 139 -5.48 -6.40 -23.00
N ASP A 140 -5.23 -6.00 -24.25
CA ASP A 140 -6.20 -6.07 -25.34
C ASP A 140 -6.75 -7.48 -25.61
N ASN A 141 -6.03 -8.51 -25.17
CA ASN A 141 -6.44 -9.91 -25.32
C ASN A 141 -7.37 -10.40 -24.19
N VAL A 142 -7.68 -9.56 -23.19
CA VAL A 142 -8.63 -9.91 -22.13
C VAL A 142 -10.04 -9.98 -22.72
N SER A 143 -10.62 -11.17 -22.69
CA SER A 143 -11.98 -11.41 -23.18
C SER A 143 -13.03 -10.97 -22.15
N TRP A 144 -13.21 -9.66 -22.02
CA TRP A 144 -14.19 -9.06 -21.10
C TRP A 144 -15.62 -9.57 -21.31
N SER A 145 -16.01 -9.85 -22.55
CA SER A 145 -17.32 -10.44 -22.85
C SER A 145 -17.52 -11.82 -22.22
N THR A 146 -16.47 -12.65 -22.19
CA THR A 146 -16.50 -13.98 -21.57
C THR A 146 -16.53 -13.86 -20.05
N ILE A 147 -15.67 -13.02 -19.46
CA ILE A 147 -15.63 -12.78 -18.02
C ILE A 147 -16.99 -12.27 -17.52
N ASN A 148 -17.57 -11.29 -18.20
CA ASN A 148 -18.88 -10.75 -17.84
C ASN A 148 -19.99 -11.79 -17.95
N LYS A 149 -19.93 -12.69 -18.93
CA LYS A 149 -20.90 -13.78 -19.06
C LYS A 149 -20.80 -14.74 -17.86
N GLU A 150 -19.61 -15.21 -17.55
CA GLU A 150 -19.37 -16.13 -16.43
C GLU A 150 -19.80 -15.52 -15.09
N ILE A 151 -19.48 -14.24 -14.85
CA ILE A 151 -19.91 -13.52 -13.64
C ILE A 151 -21.44 -13.44 -13.55
N ASN A 152 -22.14 -13.19 -14.66
CA ASN A 152 -23.61 -13.10 -14.66
C ASN A 152 -24.29 -14.47 -14.50
N ASP A 153 -23.64 -15.55 -14.92
CA ASP A 153 -24.17 -16.90 -14.83
C ASP A 153 -24.01 -17.51 -13.41
N ILE A 154 -23.23 -16.87 -12.53
CA ILE A 154 -23.12 -17.29 -11.12
C ILE A 154 -24.38 -16.89 -10.34
N PRO A 155 -25.04 -17.82 -9.63
CA PRO A 155 -26.24 -17.53 -8.84
C PRO A 155 -25.85 -16.90 -7.50
N TRP A 156 -25.42 -15.64 -7.53
CA TRP A 156 -24.92 -14.90 -6.37
C TRP A 156 -25.85 -14.92 -5.15
N HIS A 157 -27.16 -14.90 -5.37
CA HIS A 157 -28.21 -14.94 -4.35
C HIS A 157 -28.31 -16.27 -3.56
N ILE A 158 -27.58 -17.31 -3.98
CA ILE A 158 -27.51 -18.61 -3.28
C ILE A 158 -26.20 -18.72 -2.49
N LEU A 159 -25.18 -17.95 -2.89
CA LEU A 159 -23.85 -17.99 -2.29
C LEU A 159 -23.68 -17.00 -1.14
N PHE A 160 -24.62 -16.05 -0.98
CA PHE A 160 -24.69 -15.04 0.08
C PHE A 160 -26.14 -14.83 0.52
#